data_AF-A0A9J6BCV5-F1
#
_entry.id   AF-A0A9J6BCV5-F1
#
_cell.length_a   1.000
_cell.length_b   1.000
_cell.length_c   1.000
_cell.angle_alpha   90.00
_cell.angle_beta   90.00
_cell.angle_gamma   90.00
#
_symmetry.space_group_name_H-M   'P 1'
#
loop_
_entity.id
_entity.type
_entity.pdbx_description
1 polymer ?
#
loop_
_entity_poly.entity_id
_entity_poly.type
_entity_poly.pdbx_seq_one_letter_code
_entity_poly.pdbx_strand_id
1 'polypeptide(L)'
;MEVIKCVFEESVNDYCCTVNKETINNKVFFSGIHKANFQNCDVTMIQFTECNIIKFPKNIHEIFNNLKLFSASDCKMELITREHLGKMPNLTSIIIINCGLKKLKGDIFRDLKKLSFISFANNKIEEIDPTLLNGLDMLSYVDFRGNININLTFDSNISNSISLDDMKREIKLKCKSKKSKVLNMQDGMAKEQASSHKFQQNEELLKEHQNLKKEAQNIKAEFEKLKNSLKEREILIKNQRQQITILLAKQSKQEKTLKEAQKLKNENETLKISLQNQSSVPNFIKPQLIFKNVDQITKDYLTNNAALMSKNINLEKKLENLKAENELLRTSLEKQNLNKKSELNISFGNENKNATLVGIEKILNDAEFKDFTINVGESSYKVHKILFAARSATLAEIFKNNPDAQELNLKDTSEITFKAVYDFVYSNQLPDDVNYLEIFAAASRLKIKELFELAAVCLISNVDERNAFDILLISNKFDHEKLILKAFETIQTKIFPDRKLDIALARYPEKIKQLIIVKKREI
;
A
#
# COMPACT_ATOMS: atom_id res chain seq x y z
N MET A 1 14.35 15.49 29.76
CA MET A 1 15.13 14.90 28.65
C MET A 1 14.14 14.15 27.77
N GLU A 2 14.13 14.42 26.46
CA GLU A 2 13.25 13.69 25.54
C GLU A 2 13.86 12.34 25.15
N VAL A 3 13.00 11.32 25.09
CA VAL A 3 13.39 9.92 24.92
C VAL A 3 12.89 9.42 23.56
N ILE A 4 13.76 8.71 22.81
CA ILE A 4 13.39 7.97 21.60
C ILE A 4 12.95 6.58 22.03
N LYS A 5 11.70 6.23 21.77
CA LYS A 5 11.22 4.88 22.02
C LYS A 5 11.73 3.95 20.93
N CYS A 6 12.38 2.88 21.35
CA CYS A 6 12.89 1.85 20.48
C CYS A 6 12.22 0.51 20.78
N VAL A 7 11.91 -0.23 19.72
CA VAL A 7 11.51 -1.63 19.79
C VAL A 7 12.76 -2.47 19.55
N PHE A 8 13.13 -3.30 20.52
CA PHE A 8 14.31 -4.16 20.43
C PHE A 8 13.92 -5.57 20.04
N GLU A 9 14.50 -6.07 18.95
CA GLU A 9 14.15 -7.35 18.36
C GLU A 9 15.41 -8.09 17.88
N GLU A 10 15.38 -9.42 17.99
CA GLU A 10 16.40 -10.28 17.41
C GLU A 10 15.97 -10.71 16.01
N SER A 11 16.89 -10.59 15.07
CA SER A 11 16.80 -11.14 13.72
C SER A 11 17.85 -12.24 13.57
N VAL A 12 17.81 -12.97 12.45
CA VAL A 12 18.60 -14.21 12.23
C VAL A 12 20.08 -14.07 12.62
N ASN A 13 20.70 -12.90 12.41
CA ASN A 13 22.12 -12.67 12.74
C ASN A 13 22.39 -11.33 13.47
N ASP A 14 21.36 -10.54 13.77
CA ASP A 14 21.52 -9.16 14.27
C ASP A 14 20.51 -8.84 15.35
N TYR A 15 20.91 -8.00 16.29
CA TYR A 15 20.03 -7.45 17.31
C TYR A 15 19.73 -5.98 16.99
N CYS A 16 18.45 -5.68 16.82
CA CYS A 16 17.98 -4.45 16.20
C CYS A 16 17.32 -3.50 17.21
N CYS A 17 17.56 -2.21 17.03
CA CYS A 17 16.75 -1.12 17.58
C CYS A 17 15.93 -0.45 16.44
N THR A 18 14.61 -0.65 16.45
CA THR A 18 13.68 -0.02 15.49
C THR A 18 12.91 1.15 16.10
N VAL A 19 12.91 2.29 15.40
CA VAL A 19 12.21 3.52 15.76
C VAL A 19 11.20 3.87 14.66
N ASN A 20 9.93 3.99 15.01
CA ASN A 20 8.82 4.17 14.05
C ASN A 20 8.03 5.44 14.33
N LYS A 21 7.78 6.25 13.29
CA LYS A 21 6.84 7.39 13.31
C LYS A 21 7.16 8.46 14.36
N GLU A 22 8.43 8.60 14.72
CA GLU A 22 8.91 9.56 15.71
C GLU A 22 9.45 10.84 15.06
N THR A 23 9.38 11.96 15.79
CA THR A 23 10.09 13.19 15.42
C THR A 23 11.39 13.27 16.20
N ILE A 24 12.51 13.45 15.50
CA ILE A 24 13.86 13.45 16.06
C ILE A 24 14.47 14.85 15.92
N ASN A 25 14.56 15.53 17.06
CA ASN A 25 15.09 16.89 17.20
C ASN A 25 16.39 16.89 18.02
N ASN A 26 17.35 16.01 17.68
CA ASN A 26 18.62 15.85 18.42
C ASN A 26 18.47 15.13 19.78
N LYS A 27 17.50 14.21 19.87
CA LYS A 27 17.26 13.35 21.06
C LYS A 27 18.47 12.42 21.30
N VAL A 28 18.78 12.15 22.56
CA VAL A 28 20.04 11.51 23.00
C VAL A 28 19.86 10.27 23.88
N PHE A 29 18.61 9.82 24.09
CA PHE A 29 18.33 8.61 24.86
C PHE A 29 17.39 7.69 24.09
N PHE A 30 17.78 6.43 23.96
CA PHE A 30 16.92 5.36 23.45
C PHE A 30 16.35 4.59 24.64
N SER A 31 15.04 4.37 24.67
CA SER A 31 14.38 3.56 25.70
C SER A 31 13.55 2.46 25.06
N GLY A 32 13.54 1.30 25.69
CA GLY A 32 12.73 0.16 25.28
C GLY A 32 13.03 -1.01 26.19
N ILE A 33 12.30 -2.10 26.00
CA ILE A 33 12.52 -3.35 26.73
C ILE A 33 13.41 -4.22 25.86
N HIS A 34 14.59 -4.57 26.37
CA HIS A 34 15.47 -5.54 25.70
C HIS A 34 14.97 -6.96 25.94
N LYS A 35 15.35 -7.87 25.03
CA LYS A 35 15.31 -9.31 25.28
C LYS A 35 16.18 -9.65 26.49
N ALA A 36 15.83 -10.70 27.24
CA ALA A 36 16.61 -11.15 28.39
C ALA A 36 18.09 -11.38 28.00
N ASN A 37 19.00 -10.84 28.81
CA ASN A 37 20.45 -10.86 28.62
C ASN A 37 21.02 -9.99 27.49
N PHE A 38 20.17 -9.23 26.78
CA PHE A 38 20.64 -8.25 25.79
C PHE A 38 20.63 -6.84 26.37
N GLN A 39 21.56 -6.02 25.90
CA GLN A 39 21.71 -4.60 26.27
C GLN A 39 22.00 -3.75 25.02
N ASN A 40 22.20 -2.44 25.21
CA ASN A 40 22.51 -1.53 24.10
C ASN A 40 23.81 -1.91 23.37
N CYS A 41 24.81 -2.45 24.08
CA CYS A 41 26.06 -2.87 23.45
C CYS A 41 25.90 -4.06 22.49
N ASP A 42 24.82 -4.84 22.61
CA ASP A 42 24.55 -5.97 21.70
C ASP A 42 23.86 -5.53 20.41
N VAL A 43 23.36 -4.30 20.33
CA VAL A 43 22.68 -3.77 19.14
C VAL A 43 23.67 -3.62 17.99
N THR A 44 23.43 -4.38 16.93
CA THR A 44 24.22 -4.36 15.69
C THR A 44 23.52 -3.61 14.55
N MET A 45 22.21 -3.38 14.67
CA MET A 45 21.41 -2.68 13.67
C MET A 45 20.51 -1.62 14.29
N ILE A 46 20.48 -0.42 13.70
CA ILE A 46 19.51 0.62 14.04
C ILE A 46 18.69 0.99 12.81
N GLN A 47 17.38 1.04 12.97
CA GLN A 47 16.44 1.32 11.90
C GLN A 47 15.46 2.43 12.28
N PHE A 48 15.36 3.44 11.41
CA PHE A 48 14.33 4.48 11.47
C PHE A 48 13.33 4.27 10.35
N THR A 49 12.04 4.24 10.64
CA THR A 49 10.98 4.09 9.63
C THR A 49 9.88 5.12 9.84
N GLU A 50 9.49 5.81 8.76
CA GLU A 50 8.47 6.86 8.78
C GLU A 50 8.77 7.99 9.78
N CYS A 51 10.05 8.26 10.08
CA CYS A 51 10.46 9.24 11.10
C CYS A 51 10.74 10.64 10.52
N ASN A 52 10.43 11.69 11.27
CA ASN A 52 10.78 13.05 10.91
C ASN A 52 12.12 13.45 11.57
N ILE A 53 13.25 13.15 10.90
CA ILE A 53 14.61 13.35 11.43
C ILE A 53 15.10 14.77 11.10
N ILE A 54 14.62 15.75 11.87
CA ILE A 54 15.02 17.15 11.71
C ILE A 54 16.50 17.34 12.05
N LYS A 55 17.01 16.62 13.06
CA LYS A 55 18.45 16.57 13.41
C LYS A 55 18.87 15.14 13.67
N PHE A 56 20.00 14.73 13.10
CA PHE A 56 20.60 13.42 13.31
C PHE A 56 20.82 13.17 14.82
N PRO A 57 20.43 12.00 15.38
CA PRO A 57 20.62 11.73 16.80
C PRO A 57 22.11 11.78 17.16
N LYS A 58 22.46 12.56 18.19
CA LYS A 58 23.84 12.59 18.70
C LYS A 58 24.14 11.31 19.46
N ASN A 59 25.42 10.93 19.47
CA ASN A 59 25.97 9.90 20.35
C ASN A 59 25.40 8.48 20.14
N ILE A 60 24.82 8.18 18.97
CA ILE A 60 24.40 6.81 18.61
C ILE A 60 25.54 5.81 18.84
N HIS A 61 26.75 6.19 18.42
CA HIS A 61 27.98 5.41 18.56
C HIS A 61 28.45 5.18 20.01
N GLU A 62 27.98 5.98 20.98
CA GLU A 62 28.29 5.79 22.42
C GLU A 62 27.27 4.87 23.10
N ILE A 63 26.07 4.76 22.51
CA ILE A 63 24.98 3.93 23.02
C ILE A 63 25.07 2.53 22.41
N PHE A 64 25.22 2.46 21.08
CA PHE A 64 25.28 1.22 20.30
C PHE A 64 26.70 1.05 19.73
N ASN A 65 27.61 0.54 20.56
CA ASN A 65 29.05 0.51 20.25
C ASN A 65 29.43 -0.53 19.17
N ASN A 66 28.57 -1.53 18.93
CA ASN A 66 28.80 -2.62 17.98
C ASN A 66 27.96 -2.48 16.71
N LEU A 67 27.52 -1.27 16.38
CA LEU A 67 26.67 -1.01 15.23
C LEU A 67 27.37 -1.35 13.91
N LYS A 68 26.72 -2.21 13.12
CA LYS A 68 27.12 -2.66 11.77
C LYS A 68 26.20 -2.11 10.68
N LEU A 69 24.93 -1.90 11.00
CA LEU A 69 23.93 -1.43 10.04
C LEU A 69 23.21 -0.17 10.54
N PHE A 70 23.22 0.87 9.69
CA PHE A 70 22.38 2.04 9.86
C PHE A 70 21.32 2.10 8.75
N SER A 71 20.04 2.11 9.13
CA SER A 71 18.91 2.19 8.20
C SER A 71 17.98 3.37 8.51
N ALA A 72 17.58 4.11 7.48
CA ALA A 72 16.50 5.08 7.53
C ALA A 72 15.62 4.97 6.28
N SER A 73 14.32 4.71 6.45
CA SER A 73 13.36 4.57 5.35
C SER A 73 12.14 5.47 5.56
N ASP A 74 11.68 6.12 4.49
CA ASP A 74 10.52 7.01 4.52
C ASP A 74 10.65 8.13 5.57
N CYS A 75 11.90 8.55 5.82
CA CYS A 75 12.20 9.59 6.81
C CYS A 75 12.33 10.97 6.16
N LYS A 76 12.32 12.05 6.93
CA LYS A 76 12.77 13.37 6.42
C LYS A 76 14.19 13.64 6.89
N MET A 77 15.17 13.35 6.04
CA MET A 77 16.60 13.53 6.33
C MET A 77 17.32 14.04 5.07
N GLU A 78 17.40 15.37 4.93
CA GLU A 78 17.90 15.99 3.69
C GLU A 78 19.43 16.03 3.57
N LEU A 79 20.16 15.83 4.67
CA LEU A 79 21.62 15.94 4.73
C LEU A 79 22.25 14.85 5.60
N ILE A 80 23.32 14.25 5.09
CA ILE A 80 24.24 13.40 5.86
C ILE A 80 25.68 13.88 5.65
N THR A 81 26.49 13.83 6.70
CA THR A 81 27.86 14.35 6.73
C THR A 81 28.78 13.37 7.43
N ARG A 82 30.10 13.58 7.28
CA ARG A 82 31.12 12.82 8.02
C ARG A 82 30.94 12.90 9.54
N GLU A 83 30.47 14.02 10.08
CA GLU A 83 30.22 14.17 11.52
C GLU A 83 29.12 13.22 12.04
N HIS A 84 28.14 12.87 11.20
CA HIS A 84 27.06 11.97 11.57
C HIS A 84 27.52 10.51 11.60
N LEU A 85 28.27 10.07 10.58
CA LEU A 85 28.60 8.66 10.38
C LEU A 85 30.03 8.27 10.77
N GLY A 86 31.01 9.18 10.66
CA GLY A 86 32.44 8.87 10.81
C GLY A 86 32.84 8.36 12.20
N LYS A 87 31.98 8.54 13.22
CA LYS A 87 32.18 7.98 14.56
C LYS A 87 31.73 6.52 14.70
N MET A 88 31.24 5.89 13.64
CA MET A 88 30.79 4.48 13.61
C MET A 88 31.62 3.66 12.60
N PRO A 89 32.94 3.49 12.81
CA PRO A 89 33.84 2.87 11.83
C PRO A 89 33.57 1.37 11.58
N ASN A 90 32.75 0.74 12.41
CA ASN A 90 32.35 -0.67 12.27
C ASN A 90 31.16 -0.89 11.33
N LEU A 91 30.55 0.18 10.80
CA LEU A 91 29.46 0.05 9.84
C LEU A 91 29.91 -0.72 8.59
N THR A 92 29.15 -1.76 8.27
CA THR A 92 29.26 -2.55 7.03
C THR A 92 28.16 -2.16 6.04
N SER A 93 27.03 -1.67 6.54
CA SER A 93 25.84 -1.43 5.73
C SER A 93 25.18 -0.10 6.07
N ILE A 94 24.90 0.69 5.04
CA ILE A 94 24.14 1.95 5.15
C ILE A 94 22.98 1.92 4.16
N ILE A 95 21.76 2.06 4.67
CA ILE A 95 20.54 2.03 3.86
C ILE A 95 19.74 3.28 4.19
N ILE A 96 19.63 4.21 3.25
CA ILE A 96 18.86 5.43 3.42
C ILE A 96 17.93 5.57 2.21
N ILE A 97 16.66 5.19 2.36
CA ILE A 97 15.71 5.08 1.25
C ILE A 97 14.58 6.08 1.45
N ASN A 98 14.20 6.78 0.37
CA ASN A 98 13.08 7.72 0.39
C ASN A 98 13.16 8.76 1.53
N CYS A 99 14.37 9.27 1.79
CA CYS A 99 14.63 10.20 2.88
C CYS A 99 14.74 11.67 2.47
N GLY A 100 14.76 11.94 1.15
CA GLY A 100 14.86 13.28 0.60
C GLY A 100 16.28 13.85 0.55
N LEU A 101 17.32 13.00 0.64
CA LEU A 101 18.72 13.43 0.46
C LEU A 101 18.91 14.11 -0.90
N LYS A 102 19.60 15.25 -0.92
CA LYS A 102 19.87 16.03 -2.15
C LYS A 102 21.33 15.96 -2.60
N LYS A 103 22.27 15.89 -1.65
CA LYS A 103 23.71 15.99 -1.92
C LYS A 103 24.53 15.01 -1.10
N LEU A 104 25.56 14.43 -1.71
CA LEU A 104 26.53 13.57 -1.04
C LEU A 104 27.95 14.10 -1.26
N LYS A 105 28.63 14.46 -0.16
CA LYS A 105 30.03 14.92 -0.17
C LYS A 105 31.01 13.75 -0.16
N GLY A 106 32.21 13.95 -0.72
CA GLY A 106 33.20 12.90 -0.91
C GLY A 106 33.73 12.27 0.39
N ASP A 107 33.66 12.98 1.50
CA ASP A 107 34.25 12.59 2.78
C ASP A 107 33.30 11.87 3.74
N ILE A 108 32.01 11.71 3.38
CA ILE A 108 31.00 11.07 4.25
C ILE A 108 31.45 9.70 4.74
N PHE A 109 32.10 8.92 3.86
CA PHE A 109 32.53 7.54 4.12
C PHE A 109 34.02 7.40 4.41
N ARG A 110 34.74 8.51 4.62
CA ARG A 110 36.20 8.50 4.76
C ARG A 110 36.70 7.53 5.83
N ASP A 111 36.00 7.47 6.96
CA ASP A 111 36.36 6.64 8.13
C ASP A 111 35.67 5.25 8.12
N LEU A 112 34.82 4.96 7.12
CA LEU A 112 33.95 3.77 7.07
C LEU A 112 34.49 2.70 6.14
N LYS A 113 35.73 2.27 6.37
CA LYS A 113 36.46 1.34 5.51
C LYS A 113 35.85 -0.07 5.44
N LYS A 114 34.92 -0.38 6.35
CA LYS A 114 34.24 -1.67 6.40
C LYS A 114 32.96 -1.77 5.55
N LEU A 115 32.56 -0.67 4.89
CA LEU A 115 31.33 -0.67 4.10
C LEU A 115 31.42 -1.64 2.93
N SER A 116 30.43 -2.54 2.89
CA SER A 116 30.21 -3.48 1.80
C SER A 116 28.87 -3.28 1.09
N PHE A 117 27.91 -2.61 1.75
CA PHE A 117 26.57 -2.38 1.23
C PHE A 117 26.12 -0.93 1.43
N ILE A 118 25.81 -0.24 0.33
CA ILE A 118 25.30 1.12 0.36
C ILE A 118 24.02 1.20 -0.47
N SER A 119 22.94 1.73 0.10
CA SER A 119 21.74 2.08 -0.67
C SER A 119 21.27 3.48 -0.33
N PHE A 120 21.11 4.29 -1.37
CA PHE A 120 20.51 5.61 -1.34
C PHE A 120 19.30 5.71 -2.28
N ALA A 121 18.61 4.59 -2.49
CA ALA A 121 17.52 4.51 -3.45
C ALA A 121 16.36 5.48 -3.13
N ASN A 122 15.68 5.95 -4.17
CA ASN A 122 14.48 6.78 -4.10
C ASN A 122 14.65 8.08 -3.29
N ASN A 123 15.86 8.65 -3.23
CA ASN A 123 16.07 9.98 -2.67
C ASN A 123 15.89 11.06 -3.74
N LYS A 124 16.45 12.25 -3.52
CA LYS A 124 16.40 13.39 -4.44
C LYS A 124 17.81 13.84 -4.82
N ILE A 125 18.74 12.88 -4.91
CA ILE A 125 20.16 13.20 -5.06
C ILE A 125 20.41 13.82 -6.44
N GLU A 126 20.87 15.05 -6.42
CA GLU A 126 21.28 15.84 -7.58
C GLU A 126 22.80 16.05 -7.63
N GLU A 127 23.50 16.01 -6.50
CA GLU A 127 24.95 16.25 -6.46
C GLU A 127 25.64 15.15 -5.67
N ILE A 128 26.64 14.53 -6.29
CA ILE A 128 27.50 13.52 -5.67
C ILE A 128 28.92 13.90 -6.01
N ASP A 129 29.74 14.07 -4.99
CA ASP A 129 31.18 14.24 -5.16
C ASP A 129 31.77 12.96 -5.80
N PRO A 130 32.53 13.06 -6.90
CA PRO A 130 33.13 11.90 -7.57
C PRO A 130 34.04 11.04 -6.69
N THR A 131 34.50 11.57 -5.55
CA THR A 131 35.36 10.86 -4.61
C THR A 131 34.61 10.08 -3.52
N LEU A 132 33.27 10.12 -3.50
CA LEU A 132 32.43 9.51 -2.46
C LEU A 132 32.76 8.03 -2.19
N LEU A 133 33.00 7.25 -3.25
CA LEU A 133 33.23 5.80 -3.17
C LEU A 133 34.72 5.41 -3.16
N ASN A 134 35.63 6.38 -2.99
CA ASN A 134 37.07 6.11 -3.06
C ASN A 134 37.60 5.44 -1.79
N GLY A 135 38.41 4.39 -1.95
CA GLY A 135 39.01 3.64 -0.85
C GLY A 135 37.99 2.90 0.02
N LEU A 136 36.89 2.45 -0.58
CA LEU A 136 35.90 1.53 -0.01
C LEU A 136 36.03 0.17 -0.69
N ASP A 137 37.10 -0.55 -0.36
CA ASP A 137 37.56 -1.72 -1.13
C ASP A 137 36.71 -2.97 -0.91
N MET A 138 35.84 -2.96 0.12
CA MET A 138 34.94 -4.07 0.44
C MET A 138 33.54 -3.92 -0.16
N LEU A 139 33.31 -2.90 -0.99
CA LEU A 139 32.00 -2.68 -1.63
C LEU A 139 31.61 -3.83 -2.53
N SER A 140 30.49 -4.45 -2.18
CA SER A 140 29.84 -5.52 -2.94
C SER A 140 28.53 -5.06 -3.57
N TYR A 141 27.91 -4.00 -3.03
CA TYR A 141 26.62 -3.48 -3.46
C TYR A 141 26.52 -1.97 -3.28
N VAL A 142 26.07 -1.28 -4.32
CA VAL A 142 25.75 0.16 -4.29
C VAL A 142 24.46 0.41 -5.08
N ASP A 143 23.48 1.09 -4.48
CA ASP A 143 22.20 1.41 -5.14
C ASP A 143 21.88 2.90 -5.08
N PHE A 144 21.77 3.53 -6.25
CA PHE A 144 21.36 4.92 -6.43
C PHE A 144 20.05 5.06 -7.21
N ARG A 145 19.27 3.99 -7.40
CA ARG A 145 18.03 4.05 -8.20
C ARG A 145 17.05 5.09 -7.69
N GLY A 146 16.24 5.65 -8.59
CA GLY A 146 15.22 6.62 -8.24
C GLY A 146 15.74 7.98 -7.75
N ASN A 147 17.02 8.31 -8.01
CA ASN A 147 17.56 9.66 -7.81
C ASN A 147 17.54 10.48 -9.11
N ILE A 148 17.80 11.79 -9.00
CA ILE A 148 17.61 12.74 -10.10
C ILE A 148 18.70 12.59 -11.16
N ASN A 149 19.98 12.66 -10.73
CA ASN A 149 21.10 12.66 -11.66
C ASN A 149 21.76 11.29 -11.84
N ILE A 150 21.46 10.34 -10.97
CA ILE A 150 21.97 8.97 -11.07
C ILE A 150 20.82 8.00 -10.78
N ASN A 151 20.74 6.91 -11.55
CA ASN A 151 19.69 5.90 -11.40
C ASN A 151 20.27 4.53 -11.80
N LEU A 152 21.26 4.07 -11.03
CA LEU A 152 22.06 2.89 -11.34
C LEU A 152 22.31 2.05 -10.08
N THR A 153 22.64 0.78 -10.29
CA THR A 153 23.02 -0.18 -9.25
C THR A 153 24.30 -0.90 -9.63
N PHE A 154 25.17 -1.12 -8.65
CA PHE A 154 26.32 -2.01 -8.71
C PHE A 154 26.05 -3.18 -7.75
N ASP A 155 26.30 -4.40 -8.21
CA ASP A 155 26.18 -5.63 -7.43
C ASP A 155 27.20 -6.62 -7.95
N SER A 156 28.23 -6.88 -7.15
CA SER A 156 29.32 -7.80 -7.47
C SER A 156 28.88 -9.26 -7.67
N ASN A 157 27.72 -9.65 -7.14
CA ASN A 157 27.22 -11.03 -7.27
C ASN A 157 26.39 -11.26 -8.54
N ILE A 158 26.11 -10.20 -9.31
CA ILE A 158 25.30 -10.27 -10.54
C ILE A 158 26.21 -10.04 -11.75
N SER A 159 26.36 -11.06 -12.61
CA SER A 159 27.28 -11.05 -13.76
C SER A 159 27.05 -9.91 -14.77
N ASN A 160 25.81 -9.39 -14.84
CA ASN A 160 25.42 -8.33 -15.76
C ASN A 160 25.25 -6.96 -15.07
N SER A 161 25.69 -6.83 -13.82
CA SER A 161 25.74 -5.53 -13.14
C SER A 161 26.82 -4.65 -13.76
N ILE A 162 26.65 -3.33 -13.73
CA ILE A 162 27.73 -2.42 -14.14
C ILE A 162 28.94 -2.64 -13.22
N SER A 163 30.15 -2.31 -13.65
CA SER A 163 31.30 -2.36 -12.74
C SER A 163 31.26 -1.18 -11.75
N LEU A 164 31.96 -1.31 -10.62
CA LEU A 164 32.10 -0.20 -9.66
C LEU A 164 32.79 1.02 -10.29
N ASP A 165 33.70 0.80 -11.24
CA ASP A 165 34.38 1.86 -11.97
C ASP A 165 33.45 2.56 -12.98
N ASP A 166 32.56 1.82 -13.63
CA ASP A 166 31.50 2.42 -14.46
C ASP A 166 30.58 3.28 -13.60
N MET A 167 30.20 2.81 -12.41
CA MET A 167 29.41 3.63 -11.48
C MET A 167 30.13 4.92 -11.08
N LYS A 168 31.42 4.85 -10.71
CA LYS A 168 32.23 6.05 -10.39
C LYS A 168 32.31 7.01 -11.58
N ARG A 169 32.43 6.48 -12.80
CA ARG A 169 32.43 7.27 -14.04
C ARG A 169 31.09 7.97 -14.24
N GLU A 170 29.98 7.27 -14.05
CA GLU A 170 28.63 7.81 -14.18
C GLU A 170 28.34 8.91 -13.16
N ILE A 171 28.77 8.73 -11.90
CA ILE A 171 28.74 9.78 -10.87
C ILE A 171 29.48 11.03 -11.37
N LYS A 172 30.72 10.86 -11.85
CA LYS A 172 31.54 11.97 -12.34
C LYS A 172 30.92 12.69 -13.54
N LEU A 173 30.20 11.98 -14.41
CA LEU A 173 29.58 12.54 -15.61
C LEU A 173 28.27 13.26 -15.28
N LYS A 174 27.39 12.61 -14.51
CA LYS A 174 26.00 13.06 -14.32
C LYS A 174 25.77 13.89 -13.06
N CYS A 175 26.60 13.76 -12.04
CA CYS A 175 26.41 14.42 -10.74
C CYS A 175 27.34 15.63 -10.49
N LYS A 176 27.83 16.29 -11.56
CA LYS A 176 28.76 17.44 -11.45
C LYS A 176 28.15 18.63 -10.71
N SER A 177 28.95 19.30 -9.88
CA SER A 177 28.55 20.56 -9.25
C SER A 177 28.37 21.66 -10.31
N LYS A 178 27.41 22.57 -10.08
CA LYS A 178 27.12 23.72 -10.96
C LYS A 178 28.33 24.64 -11.20
N LYS A 179 29.42 24.51 -10.43
CA LYS A 179 30.68 25.28 -10.60
C LYS A 179 31.57 24.78 -11.75
N SER A 180 31.38 23.57 -12.29
CA SER A 180 32.25 23.01 -13.34
C SER A 180 31.79 23.30 -14.78
N LYS A 181 30.68 24.03 -14.99
CA LYS A 181 30.18 24.34 -16.34
C LYS A 181 31.02 25.39 -17.11
N VAL A 182 32.02 26.02 -16.49
CA VAL A 182 32.79 27.12 -17.10
C VAL A 182 34.11 26.68 -17.74
N LEU A 183 34.61 25.45 -17.48
CA LEU A 183 35.99 25.09 -17.87
C LEU A 183 36.15 24.20 -19.12
N ASN A 184 35.09 23.61 -19.67
CA ASN A 184 35.22 22.73 -20.85
C ASN A 184 34.26 23.14 -21.98
N MET A 185 34.44 24.34 -22.52
CA MET A 185 33.89 24.76 -23.81
C MET A 185 35.04 25.04 -24.79
N GLN A 186 35.90 24.06 -25.09
CA GLN A 186 36.88 24.21 -26.18
C GLN A 186 37.05 23.01 -27.13
N ASP A 187 36.53 21.81 -26.86
CA ASP A 187 36.83 20.63 -27.72
C ASP A 187 35.64 20.04 -28.51
N GLY A 188 34.52 20.76 -28.65
CA GLY A 188 33.27 20.18 -29.17
C GLY A 188 32.74 20.70 -30.51
N MET A 189 33.42 21.62 -31.19
CA MET A 189 32.90 22.25 -32.42
C MET A 189 33.19 21.41 -33.67
N ALA A 190 32.52 20.26 -33.81
CA ALA A 190 32.34 19.59 -35.10
C ALA A 190 31.36 18.42 -34.98
N LYS A 191 30.03 18.69 -34.93
CA LYS A 191 28.95 17.74 -35.33
C LYS A 191 27.54 18.29 -35.09
N GLU A 192 27.26 19.53 -35.48
CA GLU A 192 25.93 20.11 -35.22
C GLU A 192 25.40 20.97 -36.36
N GLN A 193 24.93 20.32 -37.43
CA GLN A 193 24.07 20.95 -38.44
C GLN A 193 22.83 20.13 -38.83
N ALA A 194 22.54 19.01 -38.14
CA ALA A 194 21.33 18.20 -38.37
C ALA A 194 20.35 18.16 -37.17
N SER A 195 20.67 18.78 -36.03
CA SER A 195 19.89 18.67 -34.77
C SER A 195 18.92 19.83 -34.50
N SER A 196 19.02 20.94 -35.23
CA SER A 196 18.28 22.19 -34.95
C SER A 196 16.75 22.02 -34.90
N HIS A 197 16.17 21.24 -35.83
CA HIS A 197 14.71 21.10 -35.90
C HIS A 197 14.13 20.09 -34.90
N LYS A 198 14.89 19.07 -34.49
CA LYS A 198 14.49 18.09 -33.45
C LYS A 198 14.65 18.65 -32.04
N PHE A 199 15.55 19.61 -31.83
CA PHE A 199 15.80 20.19 -30.51
C PHE A 199 14.67 21.12 -30.05
N GLN A 200 14.07 21.89 -30.97
CA GLN A 200 12.93 22.75 -30.65
C GLN A 200 11.65 21.96 -30.31
N GLN A 201 11.34 20.89 -31.05
CA GLN A 201 10.24 19.98 -30.71
C GLN A 201 10.47 19.29 -29.35
N ASN A 202 11.70 18.86 -29.05
CA ASN A 202 12.02 18.22 -27.76
C ASN A 202 11.97 19.20 -26.57
N GLU A 203 12.25 20.49 -26.75
CA GLU A 203 12.10 21.49 -25.68
C GLU A 203 10.63 21.81 -25.36
N GLU A 204 9.76 21.85 -26.37
CA GLU A 204 8.31 22.02 -26.17
C GLU A 204 7.71 20.79 -25.48
N LEU A 205 8.02 19.58 -25.95
CA LEU A 205 7.64 18.32 -25.30
C LEU A 205 8.17 18.20 -23.86
N LEU A 206 9.38 18.70 -23.57
CA LEU A 206 9.93 18.72 -22.22
C LEU A 206 9.20 19.71 -21.30
N LYS A 207 8.79 20.88 -21.82
CA LYS A 207 7.98 21.85 -21.07
C LYS A 207 6.57 21.30 -20.80
N GLU A 208 5.98 20.65 -21.78
CA GLU A 208 4.68 19.99 -21.65
C GLU A 208 4.73 18.84 -20.63
N HIS A 209 5.75 17.97 -20.70
CA HIS A 209 5.96 16.91 -19.72
C HIS A 209 6.20 17.45 -18.31
N GLN A 210 6.92 18.57 -18.16
CA GLN A 210 7.10 19.23 -16.86
C GLN A 210 5.80 19.84 -16.32
N ASN A 211 4.94 20.36 -17.18
CA ASN A 211 3.62 20.87 -16.79
C ASN A 211 2.69 19.74 -16.37
N LEU A 212 2.59 18.66 -17.16
CA LEU A 212 1.82 17.46 -16.81
C LEU A 212 2.29 16.83 -15.50
N LYS A 213 3.61 16.80 -15.26
CA LYS A 213 4.17 16.30 -13.99
C LYS A 213 3.78 17.17 -12.78
N LYS A 214 3.68 18.49 -12.95
CA LYS A 214 3.21 19.40 -11.90
C LYS A 214 1.70 19.22 -11.66
N GLU A 215 0.91 19.05 -12.72
CA GLU A 215 -0.52 18.78 -12.61
C GLU A 215 -0.79 17.46 -11.89
N ALA A 216 -0.09 16.38 -12.25
CA ALA A 216 -0.18 15.08 -11.58
C ALA A 216 0.21 15.16 -10.08
N GLN A 217 1.20 15.98 -9.73
CA GLN A 217 1.58 16.24 -8.34
C GLN A 217 0.50 17.01 -7.58
N ASN A 218 -0.13 18.00 -8.21
CA ASN A 218 -1.24 18.75 -7.62
C ASN A 218 -2.47 17.86 -7.39
N ILE A 219 -2.85 17.04 -8.39
CA ILE A 219 -3.95 16.08 -8.28
C ILE A 219 -3.68 15.09 -7.14
N LYS A 220 -2.45 14.57 -7.02
CA LYS A 220 -2.06 13.67 -5.92
C LYS A 220 -2.18 14.36 -4.55
N ALA A 221 -1.80 15.63 -4.45
CA ALA A 221 -1.91 16.39 -3.20
C ALA A 221 -3.36 16.66 -2.81
N GLU A 222 -4.22 16.98 -3.78
CA GLU A 222 -5.66 17.16 -3.56
C GLU A 222 -6.35 15.86 -3.14
N PHE A 223 -5.99 14.74 -3.77
CA PHE A 223 -6.51 13.42 -3.42
C PHE A 223 -6.21 13.04 -1.96
N GLU A 224 -4.97 13.27 -1.50
CA GLU A 224 -4.61 13.01 -0.11
C GLU A 224 -5.32 13.95 0.88
N LYS A 225 -5.57 15.21 0.51
CA LYS A 225 -6.42 16.12 1.30
C LYS A 225 -7.85 15.58 1.42
N LEU A 226 -8.43 15.10 0.32
CA LEU A 226 -9.78 14.55 0.28
C LEU A 226 -9.90 13.30 1.16
N LYS A 227 -8.90 12.41 1.08
CA LYS A 227 -8.81 11.18 1.87
C LYS A 227 -8.70 11.44 3.38
N ASN A 228 -7.93 12.45 3.78
CA ASN A 228 -7.82 12.84 5.18
C ASN A 228 -9.14 13.46 5.69
N SER A 229 -9.77 14.32 4.89
CA SER A 229 -11.10 14.88 5.20
C SER A 229 -12.18 13.79 5.39
N LEU A 230 -12.14 12.73 4.56
CA LEU A 230 -13.02 11.57 4.73
C LEU A 230 -12.80 10.84 6.06
N LYS A 231 -11.54 10.60 6.46
CA LYS A 231 -11.22 9.95 7.74
C LYS A 231 -11.70 10.76 8.94
N GLU A 232 -11.51 12.08 8.92
CA GLU A 232 -11.97 12.98 9.98
C GLU A 232 -13.50 12.94 10.12
N ARG A 233 -14.22 12.93 8.99
CA ARG A 233 -15.69 12.84 8.97
C ARG A 233 -16.20 11.49 9.47
N GLU A 234 -15.52 10.38 9.17
CA GLU A 234 -15.89 9.06 9.71
C GLU A 234 -15.78 9.00 11.23
N ILE A 235 -14.76 9.65 11.80
CA ILE A 235 -14.62 9.80 13.26
C ILE A 235 -15.77 10.63 13.83
N LEU A 236 -16.13 11.75 13.18
CA LEU A 236 -17.24 12.59 13.63
C LEU A 236 -18.58 11.84 13.62
N ILE A 237 -18.86 11.08 12.56
CA ILE A 237 -20.04 10.23 12.45
C ILE A 237 -20.07 9.19 13.57
N LYS A 238 -18.93 8.55 13.88
CA LYS A 238 -18.82 7.56 14.97
C LYS A 238 -19.12 8.20 16.34
N ASN A 239 -18.53 9.36 16.62
CA ASN A 239 -18.77 10.10 17.85
C ASN A 239 -20.25 10.51 17.98
N GLN A 240 -20.88 10.92 16.88
CA GLN A 240 -22.27 11.34 16.88
C GLN A 240 -23.23 10.17 17.11
N ARG A 241 -22.97 8.99 16.52
CA ARG A 241 -23.71 7.75 16.83
C ARG A 241 -23.61 7.35 18.30
N GLN A 242 -22.43 7.51 18.90
CA GLN A 242 -22.23 7.22 20.32
C GLN A 242 -23.08 8.16 21.21
N GLN A 243 -23.16 9.45 20.87
CA GLN A 243 -24.00 10.40 21.61
C GLN A 243 -25.50 10.04 21.53
N ILE A 244 -26.00 9.66 20.35
CA ILE A 244 -27.38 9.20 20.16
C ILE A 244 -27.65 7.94 21.01
N THR A 245 -26.73 6.98 20.98
CA THR A 245 -26.84 5.74 21.78
C THR A 245 -26.96 6.03 23.28
N ILE A 246 -26.17 6.99 23.79
CA ILE A 246 -26.22 7.41 25.19
C ILE A 246 -27.57 8.07 25.53
N LEU A 247 -28.13 8.89 24.63
CA LEU A 247 -29.44 9.53 24.84
C LEU A 247 -30.59 8.52 24.86
N LEU A 248 -30.58 7.55 23.95
CA LEU A 248 -31.56 6.46 23.91
C LEU A 248 -31.52 5.61 25.19
N ALA A 249 -30.31 5.33 25.71
CA ALA A 249 -30.15 4.63 26.98
C ALA A 249 -30.72 5.44 28.17
N LYS A 250 -30.54 6.77 28.18
CA LYS A 250 -31.13 7.66 29.20
C LYS A 250 -32.66 7.66 29.13
N GLN A 251 -33.23 7.70 27.93
CA GLN A 251 -34.68 7.64 27.72
C GLN A 251 -35.26 6.31 28.21
N SER A 252 -34.64 5.18 27.84
CA SER A 252 -35.06 3.85 28.31
C SER A 252 -35.03 3.73 29.84
N LYS A 253 -34.04 4.35 30.50
CA LYS A 253 -33.97 4.40 31.97
C LYS A 253 -35.14 5.19 32.57
N GLN A 254 -35.47 6.35 31.99
CA GLN A 254 -36.61 7.17 32.45
C GLN A 254 -37.96 6.45 32.25
N GLU A 255 -38.13 5.73 31.14
CA GLU A 255 -39.32 4.91 30.87
C GLU A 255 -39.51 3.79 31.90
N LYS A 256 -38.42 3.13 32.33
CA LYS A 256 -38.47 2.11 33.38
C LYS A 256 -38.93 2.71 34.72
N THR A 257 -38.36 3.85 35.10
CA THR A 257 -38.75 4.56 36.33
C THR A 257 -40.22 4.98 36.31
N LEU A 258 -40.74 5.42 35.15
CA LEU A 258 -42.16 5.77 35.01
C LEU A 258 -43.07 4.53 35.14
N LYS A 259 -42.72 3.41 34.51
CA LYS A 259 -43.49 2.15 34.61
C LYS A 259 -43.54 1.61 36.03
N GLU A 260 -42.42 1.68 36.76
CA GLU A 260 -42.37 1.31 38.18
C GLU A 260 -43.25 2.21 39.05
N ALA A 261 -43.20 3.54 38.83
CA ALA A 261 -44.05 4.48 39.55
C ALA A 261 -45.55 4.26 39.28
N GLN A 262 -45.93 3.96 38.03
CA GLN A 262 -47.31 3.63 37.66
C GLN A 262 -47.78 2.31 38.28
N LYS A 263 -46.90 1.29 38.33
CA LYS A 263 -47.20 0.02 38.99
C LYS A 263 -47.49 0.22 40.49
N LEU A 264 -46.64 0.97 41.18
CA LEU A 264 -46.85 1.31 42.60
C LEU A 264 -48.12 2.13 42.83
N LYS A 265 -48.52 2.99 41.89
CA LYS A 265 -49.80 3.71 41.95
C LYS A 265 -50.99 2.75 41.90
N ASN A 266 -50.99 1.81 40.96
CA ASN A 266 -52.07 0.84 40.79
C ASN A 266 -52.17 -0.14 41.99
N GLU A 267 -51.04 -0.59 42.52
CA GLU A 267 -50.99 -1.42 43.74
C GLU A 267 -51.58 -0.68 44.95
N ASN A 268 -51.24 0.61 45.12
CA ASN A 268 -51.81 1.43 46.20
C ASN A 268 -53.32 1.70 46.03
N GLU A 269 -53.81 1.89 44.80
CA GLU A 269 -55.25 2.00 44.54
C GLU A 269 -55.99 0.70 44.86
N THR A 270 -55.41 -0.45 44.51
CA THR A 270 -55.95 -1.78 44.82
C THR A 270 -56.00 -2.04 46.33
N LEU A 271 -54.94 -1.65 47.06
CA LEU A 271 -54.89 -1.71 48.53
C LEU A 271 -55.94 -0.80 49.17
N LYS A 272 -56.15 0.41 48.64
CA LYS A 272 -57.18 1.35 49.13
C LYS A 272 -58.59 0.78 48.98
N ILE A 273 -58.89 0.14 47.85
CA ILE A 273 -60.18 -0.54 47.61
C ILE A 273 -60.35 -1.72 48.58
N SER A 274 -59.28 -2.50 48.81
CA SER A 274 -59.28 -3.63 49.74
C SER A 274 -59.50 -3.19 51.21
N LEU A 275 -58.92 -2.06 51.60
CA LEU A 275 -59.08 -1.48 52.94
C LEU A 275 -60.47 -0.86 53.18
N GLN A 276 -61.14 -0.35 52.13
CA GLN A 276 -62.52 0.14 52.24
C GLN A 276 -63.55 -0.98 52.46
N ASN A 277 -63.21 -2.23 52.10
CA ASN A 277 -64.08 -3.39 52.23
C ASN A 277 -63.89 -4.16 53.56
N GLN A 278 -63.00 -3.71 54.45
CA GLN A 278 -62.81 -4.30 55.78
C GLN A 278 -63.52 -3.45 56.84
N SER A 279 -64.58 -3.99 57.43
CA SER A 279 -65.36 -3.38 58.50
C SER A 279 -64.64 -3.44 59.86
N SER A 280 -63.49 -2.77 59.98
CA SER A 280 -62.87 -2.24 61.22
C SER A 280 -61.36 -2.05 61.04
N VAL A 281 -60.90 -0.84 60.67
CA VAL A 281 -59.48 -0.46 60.82
C VAL A 281 -59.38 0.99 61.34
N PRO A 282 -58.59 1.26 62.41
CA PRO A 282 -58.39 2.60 62.97
C PRO A 282 -57.64 3.55 62.03
N ASN A 283 -57.96 4.85 62.13
CA ASN A 283 -57.26 5.99 61.52
C ASN A 283 -55.73 5.85 61.66
N PHE A 284 -55.00 5.54 60.59
CA PHE A 284 -53.66 6.09 60.32
C PHE A 284 -53.25 5.80 58.86
N ILE A 285 -52.51 6.75 58.28
CA ILE A 285 -51.95 6.81 56.91
C ILE A 285 -52.92 7.36 55.83
N LYS A 286 -52.90 8.70 55.68
CA LYS A 286 -53.41 9.40 54.49
C LYS A 286 -52.65 8.95 53.23
N PRO A 287 -53.31 8.42 52.18
CA PRO A 287 -52.68 8.13 50.88
C PRO A 287 -52.24 9.38 50.09
N GLN A 288 -52.45 10.60 50.59
CA GLN A 288 -52.29 11.84 49.84
C GLN A 288 -50.84 12.19 49.46
N LEU A 289 -49.82 11.59 50.10
CA LEU A 289 -48.41 11.86 49.76
C LEU A 289 -47.89 11.07 48.54
N ILE A 290 -48.43 9.88 48.26
CA ILE A 290 -47.92 9.04 47.16
C ILE A 290 -48.40 9.56 45.79
N PHE A 291 -49.65 10.01 45.70
CA PHE A 291 -50.21 10.55 44.44
C PHE A 291 -49.53 11.83 43.97
N LYS A 292 -49.24 12.77 44.89
CA LYS A 292 -48.49 14.01 44.58
C LYS A 292 -47.11 13.71 43.98
N ASN A 293 -46.44 12.65 44.44
CA ASN A 293 -45.15 12.24 43.91
C ASN A 293 -45.26 11.64 42.50
N VAL A 294 -46.27 10.82 42.20
CA VAL A 294 -46.41 10.21 40.87
C VAL A 294 -46.80 11.24 39.81
N ASP A 295 -47.68 12.19 40.12
CA ASP A 295 -48.07 13.26 39.19
C ASP A 295 -46.87 14.19 38.89
N GLN A 296 -46.04 14.48 39.89
CA GLN A 296 -44.80 15.23 39.71
C GLN A 296 -43.77 14.45 38.88
N ILE A 297 -43.56 13.16 39.18
CA ILE A 297 -42.71 12.26 38.38
C ILE A 297 -43.18 12.19 36.92
N THR A 298 -44.49 12.15 36.69
CA THR A 298 -45.07 12.14 35.34
C THR A 298 -44.82 13.46 34.61
N LYS A 299 -45.00 14.60 35.29
CA LYS A 299 -44.72 15.93 34.73
C LYS A 299 -43.23 16.13 34.40
N ASP A 300 -42.35 15.69 35.30
CA ASP A 300 -40.90 15.73 35.14
C ASP A 300 -40.45 14.80 34.00
N TYR A 301 -41.04 13.60 33.90
CA TYR A 301 -40.81 12.69 32.77
C TYR A 301 -41.23 13.33 31.44
N LEU A 302 -42.44 13.90 31.35
CA LEU A 302 -42.93 14.50 30.11
C LEU A 302 -42.05 15.67 29.64
N THR A 303 -41.61 16.52 30.58
CA THR A 303 -40.77 17.69 30.27
C THR A 303 -39.35 17.26 29.88
N ASN A 304 -38.75 16.33 30.63
CA ASN A 304 -37.41 15.82 30.33
C ASN A 304 -37.38 15.00 29.03
N ASN A 305 -38.41 14.18 28.79
CA ASN A 305 -38.51 13.38 27.58
C ASN A 305 -38.73 14.25 26.34
N ALA A 306 -39.54 15.31 26.42
CA ALA A 306 -39.68 16.28 25.33
C ALA A 306 -38.35 16.97 25.00
N ALA A 307 -37.57 17.35 26.02
CA ALA A 307 -36.23 17.93 25.83
C ALA A 307 -35.23 16.94 25.23
N LEU A 308 -35.24 15.67 25.67
CA LEU A 308 -34.39 14.60 25.12
C LEU A 308 -34.76 14.27 23.68
N MET A 309 -36.06 14.20 23.36
CA MET A 309 -36.56 13.92 22.01
C MET A 309 -36.19 15.03 21.03
N SER A 310 -36.35 16.29 21.43
CA SER A 310 -35.91 17.44 20.63
C SER A 310 -34.39 17.41 20.37
N LYS A 311 -33.59 17.06 21.39
CA LYS A 311 -32.14 16.89 21.25
C LYS A 311 -31.76 15.70 20.34
N ASN A 312 -32.49 14.60 20.41
CA ASN A 312 -32.26 13.43 19.55
C ASN A 312 -32.59 13.75 18.09
N ILE A 313 -33.76 14.35 17.81
CA ILE A 313 -34.16 14.77 16.46
C ILE A 313 -33.11 15.70 15.84
N ASN A 314 -32.56 16.64 16.59
CA ASN A 314 -31.51 17.54 16.09
C ASN A 314 -30.20 16.80 15.79
N LEU A 315 -29.79 15.87 16.66
CA LEU A 315 -28.60 15.05 16.44
C LEU A 315 -28.74 14.09 15.27
N GLU A 316 -29.93 13.52 15.06
CA GLU A 316 -30.28 12.68 13.91
C GLU A 316 -30.22 13.46 12.60
N LYS A 317 -30.83 14.65 12.54
CA LYS A 317 -30.69 15.56 11.38
C LYS A 317 -29.24 15.89 11.06
N LYS A 318 -28.43 16.20 12.08
CA LYS A 318 -27.01 16.48 11.89
C LYS A 318 -26.22 15.24 11.45
N LEU A 319 -26.59 14.05 11.92
CA LEU A 319 -26.01 12.78 11.46
C LEU A 319 -26.36 12.49 10.00
N GLU A 320 -27.59 12.77 9.59
CA GLU A 320 -28.07 12.58 8.22
C GLU A 320 -27.36 13.52 7.23
N ASN A 321 -27.23 14.80 7.59
CA ASN A 321 -26.44 15.75 6.81
C ASN A 321 -24.98 15.31 6.68
N LEU A 322 -24.34 14.90 7.77
CA LEU A 322 -22.95 14.40 7.74
C LEU A 322 -22.78 13.15 6.87
N LYS A 323 -23.78 12.25 6.84
CA LYS A 323 -23.77 11.08 5.96
C LYS A 323 -23.88 11.49 4.48
N ALA A 324 -24.81 12.37 4.14
CA ALA A 324 -24.99 12.86 2.77
C ALA A 324 -23.73 13.56 2.24
N GLU A 325 -23.09 14.40 3.06
CA GLU A 325 -21.84 15.05 2.67
C GLU A 325 -20.65 14.07 2.56
N ASN A 326 -20.64 12.97 3.33
CA ASN A 326 -19.61 11.93 3.23
C ASN A 326 -19.76 11.12 1.94
N GLU A 327 -21.00 10.80 1.55
CA GLU A 327 -21.33 10.13 0.29
C GLU A 327 -20.94 10.96 -0.94
N LEU A 328 -21.14 12.27 -0.89
CA LEU A 328 -20.73 13.20 -1.95
C LEU A 328 -19.20 13.26 -2.10
N LEU A 329 -18.46 13.22 -0.99
CA LEU A 329 -16.99 13.13 -0.99
C LEU A 329 -16.49 11.77 -1.53
N ARG A 330 -17.14 10.66 -1.16
CA ARG A 330 -16.81 9.33 -1.69
C ARG A 330 -17.00 9.27 -3.19
N THR A 331 -18.10 9.80 -3.69
CA THR A 331 -18.38 9.90 -5.13
C THR A 331 -17.32 10.75 -5.85
N SER A 332 -16.88 11.85 -5.24
CA SER A 332 -15.80 12.69 -5.79
C SER A 332 -14.45 11.97 -5.80
N LEU A 333 -14.16 11.17 -4.77
CA LEU A 333 -12.95 10.34 -4.68
C LEU A 333 -12.95 9.20 -5.73
N GLU A 334 -14.09 8.57 -5.96
CA GLU A 334 -14.27 7.54 -6.98
C GLU A 334 -14.09 8.10 -8.39
N LYS A 335 -14.65 9.28 -8.69
CA LYS A 335 -14.41 9.99 -9.96
C LYS A 335 -12.93 10.32 -10.17
N GLN A 336 -12.23 10.80 -9.13
CA GLN A 336 -10.78 11.04 -9.22
C GLN A 336 -9.97 9.74 -9.39
N ASN A 337 -10.39 8.63 -8.77
CA ASN A 337 -9.75 7.32 -8.96
C ASN A 337 -9.98 6.75 -10.38
N LEU A 338 -11.16 6.96 -10.96
CA LEU A 338 -11.44 6.60 -12.35
C LEU A 338 -10.57 7.40 -13.32
N ASN A 339 -10.42 8.71 -13.10
CA ASN A 339 -9.51 9.56 -13.88
C ASN A 339 -8.04 9.12 -13.76
N LYS A 340 -7.61 8.71 -12.55
CA LYS A 340 -6.28 8.15 -12.33
C LYS A 340 -6.09 6.79 -12.99
N LYS A 341 -7.15 5.97 -13.09
CA LYS A 341 -7.16 4.68 -13.78
C LYS A 341 -7.13 4.85 -15.30
N SER A 342 -7.80 5.89 -15.83
CA SER A 342 -7.64 6.29 -17.24
C SER A 342 -6.26 6.86 -17.51
N GLU A 343 -5.65 7.64 -16.61
CA GLU A 343 -4.26 8.10 -16.74
C GLU A 343 -3.23 6.95 -16.61
N LEU A 344 -3.51 5.93 -15.78
CA LEU A 344 -2.73 4.69 -15.72
C LEU A 344 -2.90 3.83 -16.97
N ASN A 345 -4.08 3.82 -17.58
CA ASN A 345 -4.31 3.17 -18.88
C ASN A 345 -3.66 3.96 -20.03
N ILE A 346 -3.57 5.29 -19.95
CA ILE A 346 -2.76 6.14 -20.85
C ILE A 346 -1.25 5.94 -20.61
N SER A 347 -0.85 5.43 -19.44
CA SER A 347 0.53 5.01 -19.13
C SER A 347 0.87 3.59 -19.59
N PHE A 348 -0.10 2.78 -20.01
CA PHE A 348 0.12 1.43 -20.55
C PHE A 348 -0.18 1.29 -22.05
N GLY A 349 -0.68 2.36 -22.69
CA GLY A 349 -0.74 2.50 -24.14
C GLY A 349 -0.05 3.78 -24.60
N ASN A 350 1.11 3.63 -25.26
CA ASN A 350 1.83 4.63 -26.07
C ASN A 350 1.96 6.04 -25.44
N GLU A 351 3.04 6.37 -24.73
CA GLU A 351 4.20 7.06 -25.31
C GLU A 351 5.42 6.98 -24.35
N ASN A 352 6.20 5.91 -24.49
CA ASN A 352 7.64 5.73 -24.13
C ASN A 352 7.87 4.24 -23.88
N LYS A 353 7.76 3.42 -24.94
CA LYS A 353 8.23 2.04 -24.86
C LYS A 353 9.73 2.08 -24.57
N ASN A 354 10.15 1.51 -23.43
CA ASN A 354 11.55 1.32 -23.07
C ASN A 354 12.33 0.76 -24.28
N ALA A 355 13.47 1.35 -24.65
CA ALA A 355 14.23 0.93 -25.83
C ALA A 355 14.54 -0.59 -25.84
N THR A 356 14.70 -1.21 -24.67
CA THR A 356 14.83 -2.67 -24.52
C THR A 356 13.54 -3.41 -24.91
N LEU A 357 12.37 -2.96 -24.44
CA LEU A 357 11.08 -3.55 -24.81
C LEU A 357 10.79 -3.35 -26.30
N VAL A 358 11.13 -2.18 -26.87
CA VAL A 358 11.04 -1.96 -28.33
C VAL A 358 11.93 -2.92 -29.09
N GLY A 359 13.13 -3.20 -28.59
CA GLY A 359 14.04 -4.19 -29.18
C GLY A 359 13.47 -5.62 -29.12
N ILE A 360 12.93 -6.03 -27.98
CA ILE A 360 12.33 -7.36 -27.79
C ILE A 360 11.02 -7.50 -28.60
N GLU A 361 10.23 -6.43 -28.71
CA GLU A 361 9.02 -6.43 -29.54
C GLU A 361 9.36 -6.51 -31.04
N LYS A 362 10.49 -5.95 -31.48
CA LYS A 362 10.95 -6.10 -32.87
C LYS A 362 11.29 -7.54 -33.22
N ILE A 363 11.95 -8.27 -32.32
CA ILE A 363 12.29 -9.70 -32.56
C ILE A 363 11.07 -10.63 -32.48
N LEU A 364 9.91 -10.16 -32.01
CA LEU A 364 8.66 -10.90 -32.11
C LEU A 364 8.28 -11.16 -33.56
N ASN A 365 8.40 -10.11 -34.38
CA ASN A 365 8.05 -10.11 -35.81
C ASN A 365 9.19 -10.63 -36.68
N ASP A 366 10.40 -10.71 -36.14
CA ASP A 366 11.54 -11.32 -36.81
C ASP A 366 11.51 -12.85 -36.65
N ALA A 367 11.91 -13.57 -37.68
CA ALA A 367 12.07 -15.02 -37.63
C ALA A 367 13.48 -15.43 -37.19
N GLU A 368 14.44 -14.50 -37.21
CA GLU A 368 15.83 -14.74 -36.82
C GLU A 368 15.95 -15.16 -35.34
N PHE A 369 16.89 -16.07 -35.07
CA PHE A 369 17.28 -16.56 -33.73
C PHE A 369 16.20 -17.30 -32.90
N LYS A 370 15.00 -17.52 -33.44
CA LYS A 370 14.01 -18.42 -32.81
C LYS A 370 14.53 -19.86 -32.86
N ASP A 371 14.69 -20.46 -31.69
CA ASP A 371 15.43 -21.71 -31.44
C ASP A 371 14.55 -22.85 -30.91
N PHE A 372 13.22 -22.64 -30.84
CA PHE A 372 12.28 -23.66 -30.36
C PHE A 372 10.86 -23.42 -30.87
N THR A 373 10.04 -24.47 -30.87
CA THR A 373 8.62 -24.40 -31.27
C THR A 373 7.71 -24.86 -30.13
N ILE A 374 6.70 -24.06 -29.79
CA ILE A 374 5.63 -24.47 -28.87
C ILE A 374 4.37 -24.71 -29.69
N ASN A 375 3.87 -25.94 -29.68
CA ASN A 375 2.67 -26.36 -30.38
C ASN A 375 1.49 -26.31 -29.40
N VAL A 376 0.42 -25.62 -29.77
CA VAL A 376 -0.80 -25.47 -28.97
C VAL A 376 -1.98 -25.74 -29.89
N GLY A 377 -2.70 -26.84 -29.66
CA GLY A 377 -3.75 -27.28 -30.58
C GLY A 377 -3.19 -27.51 -31.98
N GLU A 378 -3.75 -26.83 -32.97
CA GLU A 378 -3.30 -26.87 -34.38
C GLU A 378 -2.28 -25.77 -34.71
N SER A 379 -2.08 -24.81 -33.79
CA SER A 379 -1.16 -23.69 -33.96
C SER A 379 0.25 -24.03 -33.49
N SER A 380 1.26 -23.58 -34.25
CA SER A 380 2.68 -23.74 -33.92
C SER A 380 3.37 -22.38 -33.77
N TYR A 381 4.02 -22.15 -32.63
CA TYR A 381 4.65 -20.88 -32.27
C TYR A 381 6.16 -21.03 -32.17
N LYS A 382 6.90 -20.46 -33.13
CA LYS A 382 8.35 -20.34 -33.01
C LYS A 382 8.72 -19.28 -31.96
N VAL A 383 9.59 -19.63 -31.01
CA VAL A 383 9.93 -18.82 -29.84
C VAL A 383 11.44 -18.75 -29.64
N HIS A 384 11.88 -17.83 -28.78
CA HIS A 384 13.22 -17.81 -28.20
C HIS A 384 13.18 -18.47 -26.82
N LYS A 385 13.87 -19.61 -26.64
CA LYS A 385 13.92 -20.36 -25.36
C LYS A 385 14.28 -19.45 -24.21
N ILE A 386 15.26 -18.58 -24.40
CA ILE A 386 15.78 -17.68 -23.36
C ILE A 386 14.71 -16.71 -22.84
N LEU A 387 13.85 -16.17 -23.71
CA LEU A 387 12.80 -15.23 -23.30
C LEU A 387 11.72 -15.95 -22.51
N PHE A 388 11.25 -17.10 -23.00
CA PHE A 388 10.24 -17.90 -22.30
C PHE A 388 10.79 -18.46 -20.98
N ALA A 389 12.03 -18.94 -20.93
CA ALA A 389 12.66 -19.41 -19.70
C ALA A 389 12.83 -18.30 -18.67
N ALA A 390 13.20 -17.09 -19.10
CA ALA A 390 13.37 -15.96 -18.18
C ALA A 390 12.04 -15.53 -17.53
N ARG A 391 10.91 -15.73 -18.23
CA ARG A 391 9.58 -15.28 -17.77
C ARG A 391 8.71 -16.38 -17.17
N SER A 392 8.99 -17.64 -17.48
CA SER A 392 8.21 -18.81 -17.06
C SER A 392 9.11 -19.81 -16.37
N ALA A 393 8.95 -19.97 -15.06
CA ALA A 393 9.70 -20.96 -14.30
C ALA A 393 9.41 -22.39 -14.78
N THR A 394 8.16 -22.67 -15.18
CA THR A 394 7.76 -23.97 -15.74
C THR A 394 8.48 -24.27 -17.05
N LEU A 395 8.52 -23.33 -17.99
CA LEU A 395 9.20 -23.53 -19.28
C LEU A 395 10.73 -23.58 -19.11
N ALA A 396 11.29 -22.80 -18.19
CA ALA A 396 12.71 -22.87 -17.85
C ALA A 396 13.11 -24.28 -17.38
N GLU A 397 12.29 -24.90 -16.53
CA GLU A 397 12.51 -26.27 -16.06
C GLU A 397 12.38 -27.29 -17.20
N ILE A 398 11.35 -27.16 -18.05
CA ILE A 398 11.16 -28.02 -19.22
C ILE A 398 12.36 -27.97 -20.16
N PHE A 399 12.85 -26.77 -20.50
CA PHE A 399 13.99 -26.61 -21.41
C PHE A 399 15.29 -27.13 -20.79
N LYS A 400 15.50 -26.95 -19.48
CA LYS A 400 16.67 -27.50 -18.78
C LYS A 400 16.67 -29.03 -18.76
N ASN A 401 15.51 -29.65 -18.54
CA ASN A 401 15.38 -31.09 -18.46
C ASN A 401 15.40 -31.76 -19.84
N ASN A 402 15.18 -31.00 -20.93
CA ASN A 402 15.14 -31.50 -22.30
C ASN A 402 15.98 -30.59 -23.22
N PRO A 403 17.31 -30.54 -23.07
CA PRO A 403 18.16 -29.60 -23.79
C PRO A 403 18.11 -29.79 -25.31
N ASP A 404 18.02 -31.04 -25.76
CA ASP A 404 18.02 -31.42 -27.19
C ASP A 404 16.64 -31.30 -27.85
N ALA A 405 15.58 -31.04 -27.08
CA ALA A 405 14.26 -30.86 -27.63
C ALA A 405 14.19 -29.60 -28.51
N GLN A 406 13.50 -29.71 -29.64
CA GLN A 406 13.23 -28.62 -30.58
C GLN A 406 11.79 -28.13 -30.52
N GLU A 407 10.89 -28.93 -29.92
CA GLU A 407 9.49 -28.59 -29.80
C GLU A 407 8.84 -29.06 -28.48
N LEU A 408 7.73 -28.44 -28.11
CA LEU A 408 6.89 -28.77 -26.95
C LEU A 408 5.41 -28.70 -27.32
N ASN A 409 4.65 -29.76 -27.03
CA ASN A 409 3.20 -29.77 -27.16
C ASN A 409 2.52 -29.34 -25.84
N LEU A 410 1.86 -28.18 -25.83
CA LEU A 410 1.15 -27.64 -24.67
C LEU A 410 -0.35 -27.98 -24.76
N LYS A 411 -0.85 -28.81 -23.83
CA LYS A 411 -2.22 -29.35 -23.89
C LYS A 411 -3.26 -28.57 -23.06
N ASP A 412 -2.83 -27.85 -22.02
CA ASP A 412 -3.73 -27.24 -21.02
C ASP A 412 -4.02 -25.74 -21.24
N THR A 413 -3.87 -25.27 -22.47
CA THR A 413 -4.08 -23.86 -22.84
C THR A 413 -4.72 -23.78 -24.22
N SER A 414 -5.75 -22.95 -24.38
CA SER A 414 -6.37 -22.68 -25.69
C SER A 414 -5.42 -21.85 -26.58
N GLU A 415 -5.59 -21.95 -27.90
CA GLU A 415 -4.75 -21.22 -28.87
C GLU A 415 -4.83 -19.71 -28.68
N ILE A 416 -6.04 -19.19 -28.45
CA ILE A 416 -6.29 -17.75 -28.20
C ILE A 416 -5.57 -17.31 -26.93
N THR A 417 -5.72 -18.06 -25.83
CA THR A 417 -5.08 -17.73 -24.56
C THR A 417 -3.56 -17.84 -24.66
N PHE A 418 -3.03 -18.84 -25.35
CA PHE A 418 -1.59 -18.96 -25.54
C PHE A 418 -1.04 -17.87 -26.45
N LYS A 419 -1.76 -17.44 -27.50
CA LYS A 419 -1.38 -16.29 -28.32
C LYS A 419 -1.21 -15.03 -27.47
N ALA A 420 -2.14 -14.78 -26.56
CA ALA A 420 -2.04 -13.65 -25.64
C ALA A 420 -0.85 -13.77 -24.67
N VAL A 421 -0.57 -14.97 -24.14
CA VAL A 421 0.64 -15.23 -23.34
C VAL A 421 1.90 -15.01 -24.17
N TYR A 422 1.93 -15.51 -25.40
CA TYR A 422 3.03 -15.36 -26.33
C TYR A 422 3.30 -13.88 -26.58
N ASP A 423 2.30 -13.08 -26.94
CA ASP A 423 2.46 -11.64 -27.16
C ASP A 423 2.94 -10.94 -25.89
N PHE A 424 2.36 -11.28 -24.74
CA PHE A 424 2.76 -10.72 -23.45
C PHE A 424 4.24 -10.97 -23.12
N VAL A 425 4.78 -12.14 -23.43
CA VAL A 425 6.19 -12.46 -23.15
C VAL A 425 7.14 -11.51 -23.89
N TYR A 426 6.78 -11.04 -25.09
CA TYR A 426 7.61 -10.15 -25.90
C TYR A 426 7.30 -8.66 -25.69
N SER A 427 6.03 -8.30 -25.55
CA SER A 427 5.59 -6.90 -25.53
C SER A 427 5.27 -6.38 -24.12
N ASN A 428 5.07 -7.28 -23.16
CA ASN A 428 4.49 -6.99 -21.85
C ASN A 428 3.09 -6.34 -21.94
N GLN A 429 2.36 -6.60 -23.03
CA GLN A 429 1.00 -6.13 -23.28
C GLN A 429 0.06 -7.31 -23.54
N LEU A 430 -1.21 -7.13 -23.18
CA LEU A 430 -2.29 -8.04 -23.52
C LEU A 430 -3.23 -7.35 -24.51
N PRO A 431 -3.88 -8.10 -25.43
CA PRO A 431 -4.99 -7.59 -26.22
C PRO A 431 -6.15 -7.10 -25.34
N ASP A 432 -6.94 -6.16 -25.86
CA ASP A 432 -8.04 -5.53 -25.11
C ASP A 432 -9.18 -6.52 -24.76
N ASP A 433 -9.36 -7.57 -25.57
CA ASP A 433 -10.49 -8.50 -25.55
C ASP A 433 -10.17 -9.88 -24.96
N VAL A 434 -9.11 -9.98 -24.14
CA VAL A 434 -8.73 -11.25 -23.52
C VAL A 434 -9.68 -11.72 -22.43
N ASN A 435 -9.86 -13.05 -22.35
CA ASN A 435 -10.50 -13.69 -21.20
C ASN A 435 -9.54 -13.76 -20.01
N TYR A 436 -9.63 -12.80 -19.09
CA TYR A 436 -8.76 -12.73 -17.91
C TYR A 436 -8.83 -13.98 -17.00
N LEU A 437 -9.92 -14.75 -17.00
CA LEU A 437 -9.99 -16.02 -16.24
C LEU A 437 -9.04 -17.06 -16.85
N GLU A 438 -9.05 -17.20 -18.17
CA GLU A 438 -8.14 -18.12 -18.87
C GLU A 438 -6.69 -17.66 -18.77
N ILE A 439 -6.43 -16.35 -18.91
CA ILE A 439 -5.09 -15.78 -18.73
C ILE A 439 -4.56 -16.04 -17.32
N PHE A 440 -5.40 -15.82 -16.29
CA PHE A 440 -5.03 -16.09 -14.90
C PHE A 440 -4.67 -17.58 -14.69
N ALA A 441 -5.45 -18.50 -15.27
CA ALA A 441 -5.18 -19.93 -15.21
C ALA A 441 -3.88 -20.32 -15.93
N ALA A 442 -3.69 -19.82 -17.15
CA ALA A 442 -2.50 -20.09 -17.95
C ALA A 442 -1.24 -19.54 -17.29
N ALA A 443 -1.29 -18.30 -16.78
CA ALA A 443 -0.18 -17.66 -16.09
C ALA A 443 0.23 -18.41 -14.82
N SER A 444 -0.74 -18.96 -14.07
CA SER A 444 -0.46 -19.78 -12.91
C SER A 444 0.24 -21.10 -13.29
N ARG A 445 -0.29 -21.83 -14.28
CA ARG A 445 0.30 -23.11 -14.76
C ARG A 445 1.71 -22.92 -15.32
N LEU A 446 1.90 -21.87 -16.12
CA LEU A 446 3.19 -21.51 -16.71
C LEU A 446 4.10 -20.78 -15.71
N LYS A 447 3.63 -20.48 -14.49
CA LYS A 447 4.38 -19.74 -13.46
C LYS A 447 4.96 -18.42 -13.98
N ILE A 448 4.15 -17.65 -14.71
CA ILE A 448 4.50 -16.31 -15.19
C ILE A 448 3.93 -15.29 -14.19
N LYS A 449 4.76 -14.87 -13.23
CA LYS A 449 4.32 -14.09 -12.06
C LYS A 449 3.66 -12.77 -12.43
N GLU A 450 4.25 -11.99 -13.33
CA GLU A 450 3.74 -10.66 -13.67
C GLU A 450 2.39 -10.74 -14.38
N LEU A 451 2.23 -11.73 -15.28
CA LEU A 451 0.96 -11.95 -15.96
C LEU A 451 -0.13 -12.43 -15.00
N PHE A 452 0.24 -13.27 -14.03
CA PHE A 452 -0.68 -13.77 -13.01
C PHE A 452 -1.21 -12.62 -12.14
N GLU A 453 -0.33 -11.72 -11.68
CA GLU A 453 -0.73 -10.54 -10.91
C GLU A 453 -1.54 -9.54 -11.73
N LEU A 454 -1.16 -9.30 -12.99
CA LEU A 454 -1.91 -8.43 -13.91
C LEU A 454 -3.34 -8.93 -14.10
N ALA A 455 -3.50 -10.22 -14.42
CA ALA A 455 -4.81 -10.83 -14.60
C ALA A 455 -5.64 -10.76 -13.31
N ALA A 456 -5.03 -10.98 -12.14
CA ALA A 456 -5.71 -10.84 -10.85
C ALA A 456 -6.27 -9.41 -10.64
N VAL A 457 -5.48 -8.38 -10.94
CA VAL A 457 -5.90 -6.97 -10.83
C VAL A 457 -7.07 -6.66 -11.77
N CYS A 458 -7.03 -7.17 -13.00
CA CYS A 458 -8.13 -7.02 -13.96
C CYS A 458 -9.40 -7.73 -13.49
N LEU A 459 -9.29 -8.95 -12.95
CA LEU A 459 -10.43 -9.68 -12.37
C LEU A 459 -11.03 -8.97 -11.15
N ILE A 460 -10.20 -8.47 -10.23
CA ILE A 460 -10.65 -7.67 -9.07
C ILE A 460 -11.42 -6.42 -9.51
N SER A 461 -10.97 -5.79 -10.59
CA SER A 461 -11.55 -4.55 -11.11
C SER A 461 -12.91 -4.73 -11.78
N ASN A 462 -13.16 -5.91 -12.35
CA ASN A 462 -14.31 -6.18 -13.23
C ASN A 462 -15.21 -7.30 -12.69
N VAL A 463 -15.09 -7.62 -11.40
CA VAL A 463 -15.93 -8.63 -10.75
C VAL A 463 -17.36 -8.09 -10.56
N ASP A 464 -18.34 -8.89 -10.97
CA ASP A 464 -19.77 -8.59 -10.91
C ASP A 464 -20.58 -9.85 -10.56
N GLU A 465 -21.91 -9.72 -10.43
CA GLU A 465 -22.80 -10.85 -10.11
C GLU A 465 -22.80 -11.98 -11.15
N ARG A 466 -22.36 -11.72 -12.38
CA ARG A 466 -22.37 -12.68 -13.48
C ARG A 466 -21.13 -13.56 -13.45
N ASN A 467 -19.97 -12.99 -13.09
CA ASN A 467 -18.68 -13.67 -13.13
C ASN A 467 -18.09 -14.00 -11.74
N ALA A 468 -18.65 -13.47 -10.64
CA ALA A 468 -18.05 -13.62 -9.32
C ALA A 468 -17.91 -15.08 -8.86
N PHE A 469 -18.83 -15.97 -9.25
CA PHE A 469 -18.71 -17.38 -8.90
C PHE A 469 -17.51 -18.06 -9.60
N ASP A 470 -17.34 -17.81 -10.89
CA ASP A 470 -16.23 -18.39 -11.66
C ASP A 470 -14.88 -17.85 -11.18
N ILE A 471 -14.84 -16.55 -10.82
CA ILE A 471 -13.67 -15.93 -10.18
C ILE A 471 -13.40 -16.56 -8.80
N LEU A 472 -14.43 -16.82 -7.99
CA LEU A 472 -14.27 -17.48 -6.69
C LEU A 472 -13.72 -18.90 -6.86
N LEU A 473 -14.23 -19.65 -7.85
CA LEU A 473 -13.80 -21.01 -8.13
C LEU A 473 -12.32 -21.04 -8.56
N ILE A 474 -11.94 -20.20 -9.52
CA ILE A 474 -10.58 -20.20 -10.06
C ILE A 474 -9.56 -19.66 -9.06
N SER A 475 -9.94 -18.66 -8.27
CA SER A 475 -9.07 -18.09 -7.25
C SER A 475 -8.80 -19.06 -6.10
N ASN A 476 -9.78 -19.90 -5.74
CA ASN A 476 -9.55 -21.01 -4.80
C ASN A 476 -8.64 -22.10 -5.39
N LYS A 477 -8.82 -22.43 -6.67
CA LYS A 477 -7.98 -23.43 -7.37
C LYS A 477 -6.49 -23.07 -7.36
N PHE A 478 -6.18 -21.77 -7.43
CA PHE A 478 -4.81 -21.26 -7.44
C PHE A 478 -4.40 -20.52 -6.16
N ASP A 479 -5.15 -20.70 -5.06
CA ASP A 479 -4.91 -20.13 -3.73
C ASP A 479 -4.61 -18.62 -3.70
N HIS A 480 -5.41 -17.81 -4.40
CA HIS A 480 -5.22 -16.37 -4.47
C HIS A 480 -6.14 -15.59 -3.52
N GLU A 481 -5.68 -15.38 -2.28
CA GLU A 481 -6.46 -14.85 -1.16
C GLU A 481 -7.23 -13.55 -1.46
N LYS A 482 -6.57 -12.53 -2.03
CA LYS A 482 -7.22 -11.23 -2.32
C LYS A 482 -8.40 -11.37 -3.29
N LEU A 483 -8.28 -12.29 -4.24
CA LEU A 483 -9.29 -12.50 -5.29
C LEU A 483 -10.45 -13.34 -4.74
N ILE A 484 -10.15 -14.32 -3.88
CA ILE A 484 -11.14 -15.08 -3.11
C ILE A 484 -12.03 -14.13 -2.30
N LEU A 485 -11.41 -13.25 -1.50
CA LEU A 485 -12.13 -12.31 -0.66
C LEU A 485 -12.98 -11.34 -1.48
N LYS A 486 -12.44 -10.81 -2.59
CA LYS A 486 -13.17 -9.88 -3.45
C LYS A 486 -14.36 -10.55 -4.14
N ALA A 487 -14.18 -11.73 -4.70
CA ALA A 487 -15.26 -12.48 -5.35
C ALA A 487 -16.36 -12.83 -4.35
N PHE A 488 -15.98 -13.28 -3.15
CA PHE A 488 -16.93 -13.57 -2.08
C PHE A 488 -17.70 -12.33 -1.61
N GLU A 489 -17.03 -11.19 -1.45
CA GLU A 489 -17.67 -9.90 -1.14
C GLU A 489 -18.74 -9.54 -2.20
N THR A 490 -18.42 -9.69 -3.49
CA THR A 490 -19.37 -9.43 -4.57
C THR A 490 -20.55 -10.40 -4.52
N ILE A 491 -20.33 -11.69 -4.25
CA ILE A 491 -21.40 -12.68 -4.08
C ILE A 491 -22.30 -12.30 -2.88
N GLN A 492 -21.71 -11.95 -1.75
CA GLN A 492 -22.44 -11.51 -0.56
C GLN A 492 -23.31 -10.28 -0.85
N THR A 493 -22.75 -9.27 -1.52
CA THR A 493 -23.41 -7.97 -1.69
C THR A 493 -24.39 -7.94 -2.85
N LYS A 494 -24.10 -8.63 -3.96
CA LYS A 494 -24.90 -8.59 -5.20
C LYS A 494 -25.82 -9.79 -5.35
N ILE A 495 -25.39 -10.98 -4.95
CA ILE A 495 -26.19 -12.20 -5.07
C ILE A 495 -26.99 -12.46 -3.80
N PHE A 496 -26.48 -12.18 -2.60
CA PHE A 496 -27.19 -12.42 -1.33
C PHE A 496 -27.37 -11.16 -0.46
N PRO A 497 -27.97 -10.07 -0.97
CA PRO A 497 -28.10 -8.82 -0.22
C PRO A 497 -28.90 -8.98 1.09
N ASP A 498 -29.91 -9.86 1.09
CA ASP A 498 -30.83 -10.05 2.22
C ASP A 498 -30.34 -11.06 3.26
N ARG A 499 -29.20 -11.70 3.03
CA ARG A 499 -28.68 -12.78 3.88
C ARG A 499 -27.19 -12.65 4.09
N LYS A 500 -26.77 -12.51 5.35
CA LYS A 500 -25.35 -12.57 5.71
C LYS A 500 -24.82 -14.01 5.67
N LEU A 501 -23.82 -14.25 4.82
CA LEU A 501 -23.06 -15.48 4.72
C LEU A 501 -21.82 -15.40 5.62
N ASP A 502 -21.42 -16.55 6.16
CA ASP A 502 -20.14 -16.66 6.88
C ASP A 502 -18.98 -16.54 5.91
N ILE A 503 -18.00 -15.69 6.23
CA ILE A 503 -16.79 -15.48 5.42
C ILE A 503 -15.97 -16.76 5.26
N ALA A 504 -16.08 -17.72 6.19
CA ALA A 504 -15.44 -19.02 6.05
C ALA A 504 -15.89 -19.77 4.79
N LEU A 505 -17.10 -19.50 4.28
CA LEU A 505 -17.62 -20.09 3.04
C LEU A 505 -16.86 -19.64 1.78
N ALA A 506 -16.07 -18.57 1.84
CA ALA A 506 -15.23 -18.12 0.72
C ALA A 506 -14.24 -19.20 0.25
N ARG A 507 -13.85 -20.11 1.14
CA ARG A 507 -12.95 -21.24 0.85
C ARG A 507 -13.67 -22.50 0.37
N TYR A 508 -15.00 -22.46 0.23
CA TYR A 508 -15.80 -23.61 -0.17
C TYR A 508 -16.72 -23.27 -1.37
N PRO A 509 -16.17 -23.09 -2.59
CA PRO A 509 -16.96 -22.75 -3.79
C PRO A 509 -18.14 -23.69 -4.03
N GLU A 510 -18.00 -25.00 -3.78
CA GLU A 510 -19.09 -25.96 -3.95
C GLU A 510 -20.31 -25.67 -3.08
N LYS A 511 -20.10 -25.23 -1.82
CA LYS A 511 -21.20 -24.83 -0.93
C LYS A 511 -21.87 -23.55 -1.43
N ILE A 512 -21.08 -22.60 -1.92
CA ILE A 512 -21.60 -21.37 -2.52
C ILE A 512 -22.41 -21.67 -3.78
N LYS A 513 -21.95 -22.60 -4.62
CA LYS A 513 -22.67 -23.04 -5.82
C LYS A 513 -24.05 -23.58 -5.47
N GLN A 514 -24.15 -24.43 -4.46
CA GLN A 514 -25.42 -24.95 -3.96
C GLN A 514 -26.34 -23.84 -3.48
N LEU A 515 -25.82 -22.87 -2.72
CA LEU A 515 -26.60 -21.71 -2.27
C LEU A 515 -27.11 -20.86 -3.44
N ILE A 516 -26.29 -20.63 -4.47
CA ILE A 516 -26.69 -19.90 -5.68
C ILE A 516 -27.80 -20.65 -6.43
N ILE A 517 -27.68 -21.97 -6.56
CA ILE A 517 -28.70 -22.82 -7.21
C ILE A 517 -30.03 -22.75 -6.45
N VAL A 518 -30.00 -22.84 -5.12
CA VAL A 518 -31.20 -22.74 -4.29
C VAL A 518 -31.86 -21.36 -4.46
N LYS A 519 -31.08 -20.27 -4.38
CA LYS A 519 -31.60 -18.92 -4.57
C LYS A 519 -32.24 -18.70 -5.95
N LYS A 520 -31.67 -19.27 -7.01
CA LYS A 520 -32.26 -19.20 -8.37
C LYS A 520 -33.58 -19.96 -8.51
N ARG A 521 -33.94 -20.85 -7.58
CA ARG A 521 -35.23 -21.55 -7.55
C ARG A 521 -36.29 -20.81 -6.71
N GLU A 522 -35.86 -19.86 -5.88
CA GLU A 522 -36.74 -19.03 -5.03
C GLU A 522 -37.22 -17.75 -5.75
N ILE A 523 -36.58 -17.40 -6.86
CA ILE A 523 -36.94 -16.33 -7.81
C ILE A 523 -37.64 -16.97 -8.99
#